data_AF-A0A059AYW3-F1
#
_entry.id   AF-A0A059AYW3-F1
#
_cell.length_a   1.000
_cell.length_b   1.000
_cell.length_c   1.000
_cell.angle_alpha   90.00
_cell.angle_beta   90.00
_cell.angle_gamma   90.00
#
_symmetry.space_group_name_H-M   'P 1'
#
loop_
_entity.id
_entity.type
_entity.pdbx_description
1 polymer ?
#
loop_
_entity_poly.entity_id
_entity_poly.type
_entity_poly.pdbx_seq_one_letter_code
_entity_poly.pdbx_strand_id
1 'polypeptide(L)'
;MAGFRPHFAAAAAAAALLLLAAVSGASHCSPSPQDLSLVKNISELPQDNYGRGGLSHITVAGSFMHGMKEIEVWLQTFSPGTRTPIHRHSCEEIFVVLKGSGTLYLASDTHGKYPGTPQEFSIFSNSTFHIPVNDVHQVWNTNKHEDLQVLVIISRPPVKVFIYEDWFMPHTAAKLKYPYYWDEECFQASRKDEL
;
A
#
# COMPACT_ATOMS: atom_id res chain seq x y z
N MET A 1 32.62 -55.71 -24.64
CA MET A 1 32.05 -54.80 -23.63
C MET A 1 32.08 -53.39 -24.21
N ALA A 2 30.91 -52.75 -24.32
CA ALA A 2 30.73 -51.47 -24.99
C ALA A 2 31.23 -50.30 -24.13
N GLY A 3 32.04 -49.41 -24.70
CA GLY A 3 32.51 -48.16 -24.08
C GLY A 3 31.60 -46.99 -24.43
N PHE A 4 31.08 -46.32 -23.41
CA PHE A 4 30.11 -45.23 -23.45
C PHE A 4 30.70 -43.91 -24.01
N ARG A 5 29.87 -43.16 -24.73
CA ARG A 5 30.16 -41.85 -25.38
C ARG A 5 30.39 -40.70 -24.38
N PRO A 6 31.25 -39.71 -24.67
CA PRO A 6 31.39 -38.49 -23.89
C PRO A 6 30.54 -37.36 -24.51
N HIS A 7 29.25 -37.31 -24.22
CA HIS A 7 28.39 -36.17 -24.62
C HIS A 7 27.59 -35.55 -23.47
N PHE A 8 27.76 -36.05 -22.23
CA PHE A 8 26.95 -35.59 -21.09
C PHE A 8 27.59 -34.51 -20.22
N ALA A 9 28.87 -34.17 -20.42
CA ALA A 9 29.55 -33.17 -19.59
C ALA A 9 29.26 -31.71 -19.99
N ALA A 10 28.89 -31.45 -21.25
CA ALA A 10 28.68 -30.08 -21.74
C ALA A 10 27.30 -29.50 -21.38
N ALA A 11 26.28 -30.35 -21.17
CA ALA A 11 24.92 -29.89 -20.87
C ALA A 11 24.74 -29.46 -19.40
N ALA A 12 25.50 -30.05 -18.47
CA ALA A 12 25.41 -29.73 -17.04
C ALA A 12 26.00 -28.35 -16.71
N ALA A 13 27.04 -27.91 -17.44
CA ALA A 13 27.67 -26.60 -17.23
C ALA A 13 26.79 -25.44 -17.73
N ALA A 14 25.99 -25.65 -18.79
CA ALA A 14 25.07 -24.63 -19.31
C ALA A 14 23.83 -24.45 -18.40
N ALA A 15 23.34 -25.53 -17.78
CA ALA A 15 22.21 -25.45 -16.85
C ALA A 15 22.58 -24.75 -15.52
N ALA A 16 23.84 -24.85 -15.08
CA ALA A 16 24.33 -24.17 -13.89
C ALA A 16 24.51 -22.65 -14.09
N LEU A 17 24.81 -22.18 -15.31
CA LEU A 17 24.93 -20.75 -15.60
C LEU A 17 23.57 -20.04 -15.77
N LEU A 18 22.49 -20.77 -16.09
CA LEU A 18 21.14 -20.21 -16.25
C LEU A 18 20.37 -20.06 -14.93
N LEU A 19 20.90 -20.60 -13.81
CA LEU A 19 20.27 -20.54 -12.50
C LEU A 19 20.80 -19.41 -11.59
N LEU A 20 21.70 -18.55 -12.09
CA LEU A 20 22.26 -17.40 -11.35
C LEU A 20 21.77 -16.03 -11.85
N ALA A 21 20.85 -15.98 -12.81
CA ALA A 21 20.33 -14.73 -13.39
C ALA A 21 19.04 -14.22 -12.72
N ALA A 22 18.84 -14.48 -11.42
CA ALA A 22 17.70 -13.97 -10.67
C ALA A 22 18.11 -13.48 -9.28
N VAL A 23 19.09 -12.58 -9.20
CA VAL A 23 19.32 -11.77 -8.01
C VAL A 23 19.60 -10.33 -8.44
N SER A 24 18.58 -9.49 -8.39
CA SER A 24 18.66 -8.06 -8.02
C SER A 24 17.29 -7.40 -8.18
N GLY A 25 16.30 -7.85 -7.39
CA GLY A 25 15.36 -6.86 -6.87
C GLY A 25 16.16 -6.04 -5.87
N ALA A 26 16.71 -4.90 -6.29
CA ALA A 26 17.29 -3.96 -5.34
C ALA A 26 16.15 -3.62 -4.36
N SER A 27 16.32 -3.90 -3.07
CA SER A 27 15.25 -3.62 -2.11
C SER A 27 14.99 -2.12 -2.13
N HIS A 28 13.74 -1.71 -2.38
CA HIS A 28 13.31 -0.29 -2.34
C HIS A 28 13.29 0.30 -0.92
N CYS A 29 13.95 -0.39 0.01
CA CYS A 29 13.73 -0.32 1.44
C CYS A 29 15.02 -0.11 2.23
N SER A 30 16.16 -0.18 1.55
CA SER A 30 17.45 0.08 2.17
C SER A 30 17.83 1.51 1.82
N PRO A 31 18.21 2.36 2.79
CA PRO A 31 18.70 3.69 2.50
C PRO A 31 20.05 3.56 1.79
N SER A 32 20.03 3.34 0.48
CA SER A 32 21.19 3.67 -0.32
C SER A 32 21.49 5.15 -0.07
N PRO A 33 22.74 5.62 -0.16
CA PRO A 33 23.05 7.04 -0.02
C PRO A 33 22.26 7.95 -0.97
N GLN A 34 21.67 7.38 -2.04
CA GLN A 34 20.77 8.05 -2.99
C GLN A 34 19.33 8.16 -2.46
N ASP A 35 18.91 7.26 -1.56
CA ASP A 35 17.54 7.20 -1.02
C ASP A 35 17.30 8.16 0.16
N LEU A 36 18.37 8.80 0.67
CA LEU A 36 18.31 9.92 1.60
C LEU A 36 18.36 11.29 0.89
N SER A 37 18.18 11.33 -0.44
CA SER A 37 18.13 12.59 -1.17
C SER A 37 17.05 13.50 -0.59
N LEU A 38 17.42 14.76 -0.32
CA LEU A 38 16.50 15.78 0.17
C LEU A 38 15.36 16.08 -0.83
N VAL A 39 15.64 15.93 -2.13
CA VAL A 39 14.67 16.15 -3.21
C VAL A 39 14.54 14.86 -4.00
N LYS A 40 13.30 14.40 -4.19
CA LYS A 40 12.99 13.20 -4.98
C LYS A 40 12.02 13.56 -6.09
N ASN A 41 12.24 12.98 -7.27
CA ASN A 41 11.29 13.04 -8.36
C ASN A 41 10.21 11.98 -8.15
N ILE A 42 8.96 12.38 -7.88
CA ILE A 42 7.86 11.45 -7.59
C ILE A 42 7.61 10.50 -8.77
N SER A 43 7.84 10.94 -10.02
CA SER A 43 7.63 10.08 -11.19
C SER A 43 8.65 8.94 -11.31
N GLU A 44 9.72 8.98 -10.53
CA GLU A 44 10.77 7.95 -10.49
C GLU A 44 10.64 7.03 -9.27
N LEU A 45 9.70 7.32 -8.35
CA LEU A 45 9.43 6.46 -7.21
C LEU A 45 8.71 5.18 -7.64
N PRO A 46 8.97 4.03 -6.99
CA PRO A 46 8.29 2.78 -7.29
C PRO A 46 6.77 2.90 -7.14
N GLN A 47 6.05 2.37 -8.11
CA GLN A 47 4.59 2.29 -8.11
C GLN A 47 4.16 0.84 -8.24
N ASP A 48 3.25 0.38 -7.38
CA ASP A 48 2.69 -0.97 -7.43
C ASP A 48 1.18 -0.95 -7.10
N ASN A 49 0.48 -2.03 -7.43
CA ASN A 49 -0.89 -2.28 -7.00
C ASN A 49 -0.96 -3.19 -5.76
N TYR A 50 0.15 -3.81 -5.37
CA TYR A 50 0.30 -4.74 -4.24
C TYR A 50 -0.75 -5.86 -4.24
N GLY A 51 -1.05 -6.40 -5.42
CA GLY A 51 -2.06 -7.45 -5.63
C GLY A 51 -3.51 -6.95 -5.62
N ARG A 52 -3.74 -5.63 -5.53
CA ARG A 52 -5.08 -5.03 -5.52
C ARG A 52 -5.42 -4.44 -6.88
N GLY A 53 -6.14 -5.20 -7.69
CA GLY A 53 -6.59 -4.75 -9.02
C GLY A 53 -7.27 -3.38 -8.97
N GLY A 54 -6.88 -2.48 -9.87
CA GLY A 54 -7.41 -1.12 -9.95
C GLY A 54 -6.81 -0.12 -8.96
N LEU A 55 -5.87 -0.53 -8.10
CA LEU A 55 -5.04 0.38 -7.31
C LEU A 55 -3.73 0.66 -8.04
N SER A 56 -3.24 1.89 -7.92
CA SER A 56 -1.85 2.27 -8.09
C SER A 56 -1.43 3.07 -6.86
N HIS A 57 -0.30 2.70 -6.24
CA HIS A 57 0.17 3.29 -5.00
C HIS A 57 1.66 3.65 -5.10
N ILE A 58 2.00 4.84 -4.60
CA ILE A 58 3.37 5.31 -4.36
C ILE A 58 3.44 5.84 -2.92
N THR A 59 4.39 5.35 -2.12
CA THR A 59 4.78 6.00 -0.87
C THR A 59 5.71 7.17 -1.20
N VAL A 60 5.19 8.39 -1.18
CA VAL A 60 5.92 9.62 -1.54
C VAL A 60 6.96 9.98 -0.48
N ALA A 61 6.58 9.89 0.80
CA ALA A 61 7.47 10.08 1.95
C ALA A 61 6.93 9.23 3.10
N GLY A 62 7.67 8.23 3.57
CA GLY A 62 7.14 7.24 4.51
C GLY A 62 8.14 6.72 5.53
N SER A 63 7.64 6.00 6.53
CA SER A 63 8.42 5.63 7.70
C SER A 63 9.51 4.61 7.37
N PHE A 64 9.14 3.50 6.74
CA PHE A 64 10.11 2.47 6.41
C PHE A 64 11.02 2.86 5.23
N MET A 65 10.50 3.52 4.21
CA MET A 65 11.28 3.87 3.01
C MET A 65 12.14 5.13 3.19
N HIS A 66 11.67 6.10 3.96
CA HIS A 66 12.25 7.45 4.02
C HIS A 66 12.60 7.92 5.44
N GLY A 67 12.37 7.09 6.46
CA GLY A 67 12.69 7.42 7.85
C GLY A 67 11.72 8.41 8.51
N MET A 68 10.55 8.65 7.92
CA MET A 68 9.55 9.56 8.51
C MET A 68 9.00 9.02 9.84
N LYS A 69 8.80 9.90 10.81
CA LYS A 69 8.40 9.49 12.18
C LYS A 69 7.02 9.98 12.61
N GLU A 70 6.55 11.06 12.00
CA GLU A 70 5.35 11.76 12.46
C GLU A 70 4.25 11.78 11.40
N ILE A 71 4.63 11.96 10.13
CA ILE A 71 3.73 12.03 8.97
C ILE A 71 4.25 11.13 7.85
N GLU A 72 3.33 10.47 7.15
CA GLU A 72 3.60 9.73 5.92
C GLU A 72 2.62 10.13 4.83
N VAL A 73 3.10 10.15 3.58
CA VAL A 73 2.39 10.66 2.41
C VAL A 73 2.35 9.60 1.31
N TRP A 74 1.17 9.34 0.78
CA TRP A 74 0.93 8.45 -0.34
C TRP A 74 0.31 9.19 -1.52
N LEU A 75 0.66 8.78 -2.73
CA LEU A 75 -0.10 9.09 -3.95
C LEU A 75 -0.79 7.81 -4.39
N GLN A 76 -2.12 7.86 -4.45
CA GLN A 76 -2.94 6.71 -4.83
C GLN A 76 -3.86 7.04 -5.99
N THR A 77 -3.99 6.10 -6.91
CA THR A 77 -4.95 6.17 -8.01
C THR A 77 -5.85 4.94 -7.97
N PHE A 78 -7.16 5.15 -8.05
CA PHE A 78 -8.18 4.12 -8.08
C PHE A 78 -8.89 4.15 -9.43
N SER A 79 -8.87 3.04 -10.15
CA SER A 79 -9.63 2.89 -11.40
C SER A 79 -11.15 2.90 -11.13
N PRO A 80 -11.99 3.17 -12.17
CA PRO A 80 -13.44 3.12 -12.04
C PRO A 80 -13.94 1.85 -11.35
N GLY A 81 -14.81 2.02 -10.35
CA GLY A 81 -15.41 0.92 -9.59
C GLY A 81 -14.55 0.34 -8.46
N THR A 82 -13.28 0.73 -8.35
CA THR A 82 -12.34 0.22 -7.32
C THR A 82 -12.51 0.96 -6.00
N ARG A 83 -12.32 0.23 -4.89
CA ARG A 83 -12.50 0.74 -3.52
C ARG A 83 -11.41 0.25 -2.57
N THR A 84 -11.22 0.98 -1.48
CA THR A 84 -10.49 0.46 -0.32
C THR A 84 -11.28 -0.65 0.36
N PRO A 85 -10.65 -1.49 1.19
CA PRO A 85 -11.42 -2.26 2.19
C PRO A 85 -12.20 -1.31 3.10
N ILE A 86 -13.22 -1.84 3.79
CA ILE A 86 -13.80 -1.17 4.94
C ILE A 86 -12.78 -1.30 6.07
N HIS A 87 -12.34 -0.19 6.64
CA HIS A 87 -11.23 -0.23 7.59
C HIS A 87 -11.23 0.92 8.58
N ARG A 88 -10.40 0.79 9.64
CA ARG A 88 -10.03 1.86 10.57
C ARG A 88 -8.54 1.83 10.88
N HIS A 89 -8.02 2.92 11.42
CA HIS A 89 -6.67 3.04 11.97
C HIS A 89 -6.61 4.09 13.07
N SER A 90 -5.66 3.94 13.99
CA SER A 90 -5.48 4.82 15.16
C SER A 90 -4.56 6.02 14.89
N CYS A 91 -4.76 6.66 13.74
CA CYS A 91 -4.08 7.88 13.30
C CYS A 91 -5.08 8.81 12.58
N GLU A 92 -4.74 10.09 12.52
CA GLU A 92 -5.41 11.03 11.61
C GLU A 92 -5.04 10.65 10.16
N GLU A 93 -5.99 10.81 9.24
CA GLU A 93 -5.77 10.63 7.81
C GLU A 93 -6.50 11.74 7.04
N ILE A 94 -5.77 12.41 6.14
CA ILE A 94 -6.26 13.50 5.31
C ILE A 94 -6.10 13.13 3.85
N PHE A 95 -7.16 13.32 3.07
CA PHE A 95 -7.16 13.16 1.63
C PHE A 95 -7.24 14.50 0.93
N VAL A 96 -6.48 14.65 -0.15
CA VAL A 96 -6.63 15.73 -1.12
C VAL A 96 -6.93 15.09 -2.48
N VAL A 97 -8.11 15.36 -3.03
CA VAL A 97 -8.51 14.80 -4.32
C VAL A 97 -7.90 15.61 -5.45
N LEU A 98 -6.96 15.01 -6.16
CA LEU A 98 -6.21 15.66 -7.25
C LEU A 98 -6.96 15.57 -8.58
N LYS A 99 -7.59 14.43 -8.87
CA LYS A 99 -8.34 14.16 -10.10
C LYS A 99 -9.52 13.23 -9.84
N GLY A 100 -10.53 13.31 -10.70
CA GLY A 100 -11.72 12.46 -10.67
C GLY A 100 -12.69 12.80 -9.55
N SER A 101 -13.54 11.83 -9.24
CA SER A 101 -14.57 11.91 -8.20
C SER A 101 -14.91 10.52 -7.66
N GLY A 102 -15.60 10.47 -6.54
CA GLY A 102 -15.98 9.22 -5.89
C GLY A 102 -16.92 9.43 -4.72
N THR A 103 -16.95 8.46 -3.83
CA THR A 103 -17.77 8.49 -2.61
C THR A 103 -16.96 8.00 -1.41
N LEU A 104 -16.98 8.79 -0.34
CA LEU A 104 -16.52 8.40 0.97
C LEU A 104 -17.71 7.81 1.74
N TYR A 105 -17.53 6.60 2.24
CA TYR A 105 -18.44 5.97 3.20
C TYR A 105 -17.80 6.10 4.59
N LEU A 106 -18.50 6.70 5.54
CA LEU A 106 -17.98 6.97 6.88
C LEU A 106 -18.99 6.57 7.96
N ALA A 107 -18.53 5.81 8.94
CA ALA A 107 -19.28 5.44 10.13
C ALA A 107 -18.53 5.96 11.38
N SER A 108 -19.12 6.97 12.03
CA SER A 108 -18.53 7.69 13.18
C SER A 108 -18.99 7.18 14.56
N ASP A 109 -19.57 5.98 14.63
CA ASP A 109 -20.02 5.42 15.91
C ASP A 109 -18.89 4.66 16.63
N THR A 110 -17.99 5.41 17.26
CA THR A 110 -16.91 4.86 18.10
C THR A 110 -17.40 4.17 19.37
N HIS A 111 -18.68 4.31 19.72
CA HIS A 111 -19.30 3.72 20.92
C HIS A 111 -20.17 2.51 20.61
N GLY A 112 -20.51 2.29 19.34
CA GLY A 112 -21.17 1.11 18.82
C GLY A 112 -20.31 -0.16 18.97
N LYS A 113 -20.92 -1.33 18.78
CA LYS A 113 -20.20 -2.61 18.73
C LYS A 113 -19.62 -2.90 17.35
N TYR A 114 -20.16 -2.26 16.32
CA TYR A 114 -19.86 -2.43 14.90
C TYR A 114 -20.15 -1.10 14.18
N PRO A 115 -19.60 -0.88 12.97
CA PRO A 115 -19.74 0.39 12.24
C PRO A 115 -21.20 0.81 11.97
N GLY A 116 -22.02 -0.12 11.51
CA GLY A 116 -23.39 0.12 11.09
C GLY A 116 -23.47 0.74 9.68
N THR A 117 -24.65 1.21 9.30
CA THR A 117 -24.85 1.85 7.99
C THR A 117 -24.00 3.14 7.88
N PRO A 118 -23.08 3.23 6.92
CA PRO A 118 -22.24 4.42 6.76
C PRO A 118 -23.04 5.59 6.20
N GLN A 119 -22.58 6.80 6.51
CA GLN A 119 -22.95 8.01 5.79
C GLN A 119 -22.15 8.10 4.48
N GLU A 120 -22.78 8.61 3.44
CA GLU A 120 -22.18 8.75 2.11
C GLU A 120 -21.89 10.23 1.82
N PHE A 121 -20.65 10.51 1.42
CA PHE A 121 -20.21 11.86 1.05
C PHE A 121 -19.59 11.84 -0.34
N SER A 122 -20.07 12.70 -1.24
CA SER A 122 -19.45 12.88 -2.55
C SER A 122 -18.09 13.56 -2.39
N ILE A 123 -17.07 12.99 -3.03
CA ILE A 123 -15.72 13.57 -3.11
C ILE A 123 -15.41 13.88 -4.58
N PHE A 124 -14.73 14.99 -4.82
CA PHE A 124 -14.49 15.50 -6.18
C PHE A 124 -13.15 16.24 -6.26
N SER A 125 -12.63 16.44 -7.46
CA SER A 125 -11.35 17.13 -7.68
C SER A 125 -11.29 18.48 -6.96
N ASN A 126 -10.14 18.77 -6.35
CA ASN A 126 -9.90 19.96 -5.52
C ASN A 126 -10.71 20.02 -4.20
N SER A 127 -11.27 18.89 -3.76
CA SER A 127 -11.82 18.75 -2.40
C SER A 127 -10.79 18.10 -1.45
N THR A 128 -11.00 18.29 -0.15
CA THR A 128 -10.26 17.61 0.92
C THR A 128 -11.23 17.11 1.97
N PHE A 129 -10.87 16.01 2.62
CA PHE A 129 -11.59 15.47 3.76
C PHE A 129 -10.61 14.83 4.74
N HIS A 130 -11.01 14.78 6.01
CA HIS A 130 -10.25 14.18 7.10
C HIS A 130 -11.07 13.05 7.71
N ILE A 131 -10.43 11.90 7.93
CA ILE A 131 -11.00 10.77 8.63
C ILE A 131 -10.66 10.90 10.12
N PRO A 132 -11.67 11.05 11.02
CA PRO A 132 -11.42 11.05 12.45
C PRO A 132 -10.72 9.76 12.92
N VAL A 133 -9.86 9.90 13.93
CA VAL A 133 -9.09 8.77 14.47
C VAL A 133 -10.01 7.62 14.85
N ASN A 134 -9.71 6.42 14.34
CA ASN A 134 -10.45 5.17 14.52
C ASN A 134 -11.85 5.09 13.89
N ASP A 135 -12.33 6.11 13.18
CA ASP A 135 -13.58 5.99 12.43
C ASP A 135 -13.44 4.97 11.30
N VAL A 136 -14.54 4.24 11.07
CA VAL A 136 -14.57 3.18 10.06
C VAL A 136 -15.02 3.78 8.76
N HIS A 137 -14.24 3.56 7.71
CA HIS A 137 -14.49 4.20 6.44
C HIS A 137 -14.08 3.34 5.24
N GLN A 138 -14.56 3.77 4.08
CA GLN A 138 -14.20 3.24 2.77
C GLN A 138 -14.21 4.36 1.74
N VAL A 139 -13.15 4.44 0.94
CA VAL A 139 -13.09 5.32 -0.22
C VAL A 139 -13.38 4.49 -1.46
N TRP A 140 -14.34 4.93 -2.27
CA TRP A 140 -14.74 4.24 -3.49
C TRP A 140 -14.72 5.21 -4.67
N ASN A 141 -13.98 4.86 -5.74
CA ASN A 141 -14.19 5.48 -7.04
C ASN A 141 -15.53 5.01 -7.65
N THR A 142 -16.59 5.77 -7.38
CA THR A 142 -17.93 5.55 -7.95
C THR A 142 -18.09 6.18 -9.34
N ASN A 143 -17.11 6.95 -9.81
CA ASN A 143 -17.07 7.43 -11.20
C ASN A 143 -16.83 6.25 -12.15
N LYS A 144 -17.58 6.20 -13.25
CA LYS A 144 -17.56 5.09 -14.21
C LYS A 144 -16.56 5.27 -15.35
N HIS A 145 -15.97 6.45 -15.47
CA HIS A 145 -15.24 6.87 -16.67
C HIS A 145 -13.82 7.35 -16.37
N GLU A 146 -13.58 7.86 -15.16
CA GLU A 146 -12.31 8.49 -14.80
C GLU A 146 -11.70 7.87 -13.55
N ASP A 147 -10.37 7.86 -13.51
CA ASP A 147 -9.62 7.48 -12.32
C ASP A 147 -9.79 8.53 -11.21
N LEU A 148 -9.85 8.06 -9.97
CA LEU A 148 -9.78 8.88 -8.77
C LEU A 148 -8.34 8.91 -8.29
N GLN A 149 -7.70 10.08 -8.35
CA GLN A 149 -6.33 10.27 -7.85
C GLN A 149 -6.34 11.13 -6.59
N VAL A 150 -5.70 10.64 -5.53
CA VAL A 150 -5.67 11.28 -4.22
C VAL A 150 -4.24 11.33 -3.66
N LEU A 151 -3.93 12.43 -2.99
CA LEU A 151 -2.83 12.46 -2.03
C LEU A 151 -3.40 12.10 -0.66
N VAL A 152 -2.77 11.16 0.04
CA VAL A 152 -3.18 10.71 1.37
C VAL A 152 -2.07 11.03 2.35
N ILE A 153 -2.41 11.63 3.48
CA ILE A 153 -1.46 12.02 4.52
C ILE A 153 -1.93 11.42 5.83
N ILE A 154 -1.09 10.60 6.46
CA ILE A 154 -1.38 10.00 7.76
C ILE A 154 -0.43 10.52 8.83
N SER A 155 -0.90 10.55 10.08
CA SER A 155 -0.04 10.69 11.25
C SER A 155 0.42 9.33 11.80
N ARG A 156 1.43 9.34 12.68
CA ARG A 156 1.91 8.15 13.42
C ARG A 156 2.24 6.94 12.52
N PRO A 157 3.00 7.13 11.43
CA PRO A 157 3.34 6.04 10.53
C PRO A 157 4.26 5.01 11.22
N PRO A 158 4.40 3.80 10.65
CA PRO A 158 3.61 3.25 9.54
C PRO A 158 2.18 2.88 9.97
N VAL A 159 1.27 2.84 8.99
CA VAL A 159 -0.17 2.64 9.24
C VAL A 159 -0.46 1.25 9.83
N LYS A 160 -1.42 1.20 10.77
CA LYS A 160 -1.90 -0.04 11.40
C LYS A 160 -3.38 -0.18 11.09
N VAL A 161 -3.70 -0.98 10.08
CA VAL A 161 -5.05 -1.03 9.50
C VAL A 161 -5.83 -2.20 10.06
N PHE A 162 -7.01 -1.95 10.62
CA PHE A 162 -7.99 -2.99 10.97
C PHE A 162 -9.04 -3.09 9.88
N ILE A 163 -9.11 -4.24 9.20
CA ILE A 163 -10.01 -4.49 8.07
C ILE A 163 -11.28 -5.18 8.54
N TYR A 164 -12.42 -4.74 8.00
CA TYR A 164 -13.72 -5.34 8.19
C TYR A 164 -14.18 -6.09 6.94
N GLU A 165 -14.88 -7.20 7.14
CA GLU A 165 -15.51 -7.97 6.06
C GLU A 165 -16.79 -7.28 5.55
N ASP A 166 -17.54 -6.65 6.46
CA ASP A 166 -18.72 -5.85 6.17
C ASP A 166 -18.94 -4.76 7.23
N TRP A 167 -19.92 -3.88 7.00
CA TRP A 167 -20.25 -2.75 7.88
C TRP A 167 -20.90 -3.15 9.22
N PHE A 168 -21.31 -4.41 9.41
CA PHE A 168 -21.92 -4.94 10.63
C PHE A 168 -20.99 -5.86 11.42
N MET A 169 -19.78 -6.12 10.89
CA MET A 169 -18.74 -6.84 11.60
C MET A 169 -18.36 -6.11 12.90
N PRO A 170 -18.33 -6.80 14.06
CA PRO A 170 -17.92 -6.20 15.32
C PRO A 170 -16.51 -5.60 15.26
N HIS A 171 -16.30 -4.45 15.91
CA HIS A 171 -14.98 -3.79 15.97
C HIS A 171 -13.90 -4.69 16.56
N THR A 172 -14.27 -5.59 17.47
CA THR A 172 -13.38 -6.58 18.10
C THR A 172 -12.99 -7.72 17.18
N ALA A 173 -13.75 -7.96 16.10
CA ALA A 173 -13.48 -9.01 15.12
C ALA A 173 -12.66 -8.49 13.92
N ALA A 174 -12.56 -7.16 13.73
CA ALA A 174 -11.78 -6.57 12.66
C ALA A 174 -10.32 -7.05 12.69
N LYS A 175 -9.80 -7.42 11.52
CA LYS A 175 -8.50 -8.08 11.40
C LYS A 175 -7.39 -7.05 11.19
N LEU A 176 -6.41 -7.02 12.08
CA LEU A 176 -5.22 -6.20 11.91
C LEU A 176 -4.40 -6.69 10.72
N LYS A 177 -4.11 -5.80 9.77
CA LYS A 177 -3.12 -5.98 8.72
C LYS A 177 -1.95 -5.05 8.99
N TYR A 178 -0.87 -5.63 9.54
CA TYR A 178 0.39 -4.95 9.81
C TYR A 178 1.60 -5.89 9.59
N PRO A 179 2.65 -5.47 8.85
CA PRO A 179 2.69 -4.27 8.01
C PRO A 179 1.58 -4.28 6.95
N TYR A 180 1.20 -3.10 6.48
CA TYR A 180 0.30 -3.03 5.34
C TYR A 180 1.05 -3.40 4.05
N TYR A 181 0.33 -3.72 2.98
CA TYR A 181 0.92 -4.38 1.81
C TYR A 181 2.13 -3.64 1.21
N TRP A 182 2.09 -2.30 1.18
CA TRP A 182 3.19 -1.47 0.67
C TRP A 182 4.40 -1.35 1.61
N ASP A 183 4.28 -1.81 2.84
CA ASP A 183 5.34 -1.79 3.85
C ASP A 183 6.00 -3.17 4.06
N GLU A 184 5.43 -4.23 3.48
CA GLU A 184 5.84 -5.63 3.75
C GLU A 184 7.32 -5.89 3.43
N GLU A 185 7.77 -5.47 2.26
CA GLU A 185 9.15 -5.68 1.82
C GLU A 185 10.13 -4.96 2.76
N CYS A 186 9.83 -3.70 3.10
CA CYS A 186 10.75 -2.87 3.87
C CYS A 186 10.83 -3.27 5.34
N PHE A 187 9.71 -3.71 5.90
CA PHE A 187 9.68 -4.26 7.24
C PHE A 187 10.42 -5.59 7.35
N GLN A 188 10.44 -6.41 6.29
CA GLN A 188 11.26 -7.63 6.28
C GLN A 188 12.74 -7.33 6.18
N ALA A 189 13.13 -6.32 5.39
CA ALA A 189 14.52 -5.88 5.26
C ALA A 189 15.06 -5.36 6.61
N SER A 190 14.31 -4.48 7.30
CA SER A 190 14.76 -3.89 8.56
C SER A 190 15.03 -4.91 9.65
N ARG A 191 14.27 -6.02 9.71
CA ARG A 191 14.51 -7.09 10.68
C ARG A 191 15.75 -7.93 10.39
N LYS A 192 16.19 -8.00 9.13
CA LYS A 192 17.39 -8.76 8.76
C LYS A 192 18.67 -8.05 9.18
N ASP A 193 18.65 -6.72 9.25
CA ASP A 193 19.79 -5.90 9.65
C ASP A 193 19.99 -5.87 11.20
N GLU A 194 19.01 -6.34 11.97
CA GLU A 194 19.05 -6.41 13.45
C GLU A 194 19.56 -7.77 14.01
N LEU A 195 19.84 -8.75 13.14
CA LEU A 195 20.31 -10.11 13.49
C LEU A 195 21.78 -10.30 13.12
#